data_AF-A0A9X2AQ83-F1
#
_entry.id   AF-A0A9X2AQ83-F1
#
_cell.length_a   1.000
_cell.length_b   1.000
_cell.length_c   1.000
_cell.angle_alpha   90.00
_cell.angle_beta   90.00
_cell.angle_gamma   90.00
#
_symmetry.space_group_name_H-M   'P 1'
#
loop_
_entity.id
_entity.type
_entity.pdbx_description
1 polymer ?
#
loop_
_entity_poly.entity_id
_entity_poly.type
_entity_poly.pdbx_seq_one_letter_code
_entity_poly.pdbx_strand_id
1 'polypeptide(L)'
;MNYLAGYQDSLQAQVRQLIEQDRLGELLLKKYRGGPHGIRTDRALYDYVVGLKAEFLRNAEPVAKVAFDNKLQIIQQALGTHTTVSRVQGSRLKSKREIRIAALFREVPLEFLRMIAVHELAHLKEREHGKAFYQLCTYMEPDYHQLEFDVRLYLTHLDLAGPLAWPDPARPQGAALRE
;
A
#
# COMPACT_ATOMS: atom_id res chain seq x y z
N MET A 1 -0.21 -7.90 -18.21
CA MET A 1 -0.89 -7.33 -17.02
C MET A 1 0.04 -7.53 -15.84
N ASN A 2 0.89 -6.53 -15.61
CA ASN A 2 2.15 -6.68 -14.90
C ASN A 2 1.97 -7.04 -13.41
N TYR A 3 1.09 -6.34 -12.69
CA TYR A 3 0.92 -6.53 -11.25
C TYR A 3 0.12 -7.77 -10.85
N LEU A 4 -0.43 -8.54 -11.80
CA LEU A 4 -1.34 -9.66 -11.54
C LEU A 4 -0.80 -11.02 -12.00
N ALA A 5 0.45 -11.09 -12.46
CA ALA A 5 1.02 -12.30 -13.06
C ALA A 5 1.02 -13.54 -12.13
N GLY A 6 0.99 -13.35 -10.81
CA GLY A 6 0.95 -14.44 -9.82
C GLY A 6 -0.46 -14.93 -9.44
N TYR A 7 -1.52 -14.33 -9.99
CA TYR A 7 -2.91 -14.73 -9.70
C TYR A 7 -3.43 -15.72 -10.75
N GLN A 8 -4.46 -16.49 -10.40
CA GLN A 8 -5.08 -17.46 -11.32
C GLN A 8 -5.55 -16.80 -12.63
N ASP A 9 -5.40 -17.52 -13.75
CA ASP A 9 -5.76 -17.02 -15.08
C ASP A 9 -7.22 -16.57 -15.20
N SER A 10 -8.13 -17.26 -14.50
CA SER A 10 -9.55 -16.91 -14.44
C SER A 10 -9.78 -15.52 -13.81
N LEU A 11 -9.01 -15.18 -12.77
CA LEU A 11 -9.07 -13.87 -12.13
C LEU A 11 -8.44 -12.80 -13.02
N GLN A 12 -7.29 -13.11 -13.64
CA GLN A 12 -6.67 -12.21 -14.60
C GLN A 12 -7.59 -11.93 -15.80
N ALA A 13 -8.37 -12.91 -16.27
CA ALA A 13 -9.35 -12.75 -17.33
C ALA A 13 -10.51 -11.83 -16.92
N GLN A 14 -11.01 -11.96 -15.69
CA GLN A 14 -12.03 -11.05 -15.16
C GLN A 14 -11.52 -9.60 -15.08
N VAL A 15 -10.27 -9.40 -14.66
CA VAL A 15 -9.68 -8.07 -14.62
C VAL A 15 -9.47 -7.51 -16.03
N ARG A 16 -9.04 -8.32 -17.01
CA ARG A 16 -9.00 -7.94 -18.43
C ARG A 16 -10.35 -7.44 -18.92
N GLN A 17 -11.42 -8.18 -18.64
CA GLN A 17 -12.76 -7.79 -19.03
C GLN A 17 -13.20 -6.47 -18.39
N LEU A 18 -12.86 -6.23 -17.11
CA LEU A 18 -13.14 -4.95 -16.45
C LEU A 18 -12.38 -3.78 -17.06
N ILE A 19 -11.14 -4.00 -17.50
CA ILE A 19 -10.32 -3.00 -18.19
C ILE A 19 -10.91 -2.69 -19.57
N GLU A 20 -11.24 -3.72 -20.35
CA GLU A 20 -11.84 -3.56 -21.69
C GLU A 20 -13.18 -2.80 -21.65
N GLN A 21 -13.91 -2.91 -20.53
CA GLN A 21 -15.17 -2.21 -20.30
C GLN A 21 -15.01 -0.83 -19.65
N ASP A 22 -13.79 -0.39 -19.33
CA ASP A 22 -13.50 0.84 -18.57
C ASP A 22 -14.15 0.89 -17.17
N ARG A 23 -14.34 -0.28 -16.54
CA ARG A 23 -15.05 -0.43 -15.26
C ARG A 23 -14.13 -0.70 -14.06
N LEU A 24 -12.83 -0.91 -14.31
CA LEU A 24 -11.87 -1.17 -13.24
C LEU A 24 -11.77 0.02 -12.26
N GLY A 25 -11.71 1.24 -12.79
CA GLY A 25 -11.68 2.45 -11.96
C GLY A 25 -12.96 2.64 -11.15
N GLU A 26 -14.12 2.45 -11.79
CA GLU A 26 -15.43 2.51 -11.12
C GLU A 26 -15.55 1.54 -9.95
N LEU A 27 -15.07 0.30 -10.15
CA LEU A 27 -15.06 -0.72 -9.10
C LEU A 27 -14.28 -0.25 -7.87
N LEU A 28 -13.07 0.28 -8.09
CA LEU A 28 -12.21 0.78 -7.00
C LEU A 28 -12.82 2.00 -6.31
N LEU A 29 -13.34 2.97 -7.07
CA LEU A 29 -14.01 4.16 -6.51
C LEU A 29 -15.26 3.79 -5.70
N LYS A 30 -16.01 2.79 -6.15
CA LYS A 30 -17.20 2.29 -5.44
C LYS A 30 -16.84 1.57 -4.15
N LYS A 31 -15.71 0.86 -4.12
CA LYS A 31 -15.21 0.11 -2.94
C LYS A 31 -14.60 1.06 -1.90
N TYR A 32 -13.78 2.00 -2.34
CA TYR A 32 -13.03 2.93 -1.48
C TYR A 32 -13.62 4.33 -1.48
N ARG A 33 -14.85 4.46 -0.94
CA ARG A 33 -15.61 5.72 -0.92
C ARG A 33 -15.13 6.73 0.10
N GLY A 34 -14.36 6.28 1.09
CA GLY A 34 -13.78 7.15 2.13
C GLY A 34 -12.75 8.14 1.59
N GLY A 35 -12.33 7.98 0.33
CA GLY A 35 -11.40 8.90 -0.28
C GLY A 35 -9.97 8.72 0.20
N PRO A 36 -9.07 9.64 -0.18
CA PRO A 36 -7.68 9.52 0.16
C PRO A 36 -7.44 10.00 1.60
N HIS A 37 -6.50 9.37 2.32
CA HIS A 37 -6.25 9.68 3.73
C HIS A 37 -5.60 11.06 3.96
N GLY A 38 -5.60 11.58 5.19
CA GLY A 38 -4.97 12.85 5.55
C GLY A 38 -3.44 12.82 5.79
N ILE A 39 -2.80 11.66 5.73
CA ILE A 39 -1.37 11.49 6.07
C ILE A 39 -0.47 11.90 4.89
N ARG A 40 -0.10 13.19 4.83
CA ARG A 40 0.60 13.78 3.66
C ARG A 40 2.07 14.16 3.89
N THR A 41 2.52 14.14 5.15
CA THR A 41 3.88 14.55 5.52
C THR A 41 4.65 13.36 6.10
N ASP A 42 5.98 13.38 5.98
CA ASP A 42 6.84 12.36 6.59
C ASP A 42 6.64 12.27 8.11
N ARG A 43 6.35 13.40 8.77
CA ARG A 43 6.05 13.43 10.20
C ARG A 43 4.77 12.67 10.53
N ALA A 44 3.68 12.96 9.82
CA ALA A 44 2.41 12.26 10.02
C ALA A 44 2.53 10.77 9.68
N LEU A 45 3.29 10.43 8.64
CA LEU A 45 3.54 9.04 8.26
C LEU A 45 4.35 8.30 9.34
N TYR A 46 5.37 8.95 9.90
CA TYR A 46 6.12 8.41 11.02
C TYR A 46 5.23 8.11 12.21
N ASP A 47 4.40 9.07 12.64
CA ASP A 47 3.50 8.89 13.77
C ASP A 47 2.51 7.74 13.52
N TYR A 48 1.98 7.65 12.31
CA TYR A 48 1.09 6.57 11.90
C TYR A 48 1.76 5.18 11.99
N VAL A 49 2.91 5.00 11.35
CA VAL A 49 3.62 3.71 11.30
C VAL A 49 4.14 3.31 12.69
N VAL A 50 4.65 4.26 13.48
CA VAL A 50 5.10 3.97 14.85
C VAL A 50 3.92 3.62 15.76
N GLY A 51 2.76 4.23 15.57
CA GLY A 51 1.51 3.82 16.23
C GLY A 51 1.17 2.36 15.98
N LEU A 52 1.16 1.93 14.71
CA LEU A 52 0.94 0.53 14.33
C LEU A 52 2.02 -0.40 14.94
N LYS A 53 3.29 0.01 14.91
CA LYS A 53 4.38 -0.78 15.53
C LYS A 53 4.15 -0.95 17.03
N ALA A 54 3.70 0.10 17.73
CA ALA A 54 3.45 0.05 19.17
C ALA A 54 2.24 -0.85 19.51
N GLU A 55 1.24 -0.86 18.66
CA GLU A 55 0.05 -1.72 18.79
C GLU A 55 0.42 -3.20 18.64
N PHE A 56 1.07 -3.57 17.54
CA PHE A 56 1.25 -4.98 17.16
C PHE A 56 2.65 -5.57 17.40
N LEU A 57 3.69 -4.72 17.47
CA LEU A 57 5.10 -5.12 17.44
C LEU A 57 5.92 -4.49 18.57
N ARG A 58 5.37 -4.50 19.80
CA ARG A 58 5.97 -3.86 21.00
C ARG A 58 7.46 -4.17 21.18
N ASN A 59 7.87 -5.41 20.96
CA ASN A 59 9.25 -5.88 21.17
C ASN A 59 10.14 -5.83 19.91
N ALA A 60 9.64 -5.35 18.76
CA ALA A 60 10.44 -5.24 17.54
C ALA A 60 11.45 -4.08 17.61
N GLU A 61 12.49 -4.15 16.78
CA GLU A 61 13.52 -3.11 16.65
C GLU A 61 12.91 -1.70 16.48
N PRO A 62 13.51 -0.64 17.07
CA PRO A 62 13.07 0.73 16.85
C PRO A 62 13.23 1.16 15.38
N VAL A 63 12.25 1.91 14.89
CA VAL A 63 12.27 2.55 13.57
C VAL A 63 12.84 3.96 13.72
N ALA A 64 14.00 4.21 13.11
CA ALA A 64 14.66 5.52 13.14
C ALA A 64 13.96 6.55 12.24
N LYS A 65 13.42 6.09 11.12
CA LYS A 65 12.86 6.97 10.10
C LYS A 65 11.76 6.26 9.34
N VAL A 66 10.72 7.03 9.02
CA VAL A 66 9.66 6.66 8.09
C VAL A 66 9.46 7.87 7.20
N ALA A 67 9.47 7.68 5.88
CA ALA A 67 9.32 8.78 4.93
C ALA A 67 8.70 8.30 3.62
N PHE A 68 8.00 9.21 2.95
CA PHE A 68 7.62 9.00 1.56
C PHE A 68 8.86 9.13 0.66
N ASP A 69 8.96 8.27 -0.35
CA ASP A 69 10.05 8.28 -1.31
C ASP A 69 9.52 8.43 -2.74
N ASN A 70 9.88 9.54 -3.39
CA ASN A 70 9.49 9.85 -4.77
C ASN A 70 10.29 9.04 -5.82
N LYS A 71 11.42 8.46 -5.42
CA LYS A 71 12.28 7.65 -6.30
C LYS A 71 11.97 6.17 -6.20
N LEU A 72 11.25 5.75 -5.17
CA LEU A 72 10.86 4.37 -4.98
C LEU A 72 9.78 4.00 -6.01
N GLN A 73 10.20 3.25 -7.03
CA GLN A 73 9.30 2.67 -8.01
C GLN A 73 8.61 1.46 -7.39
N ILE A 74 7.28 1.39 -7.44
CA ILE A 74 6.56 0.17 -7.08
C ILE A 74 6.68 -0.81 -8.25
N ILE A 75 7.72 -1.63 -8.21
CA ILE A 75 7.89 -2.72 -9.18
C ILE A 75 6.97 -3.88 -8.75
N GLN A 76 6.54 -4.73 -9.67
CA GLN A 76 5.75 -5.97 -9.40
C GLN A 76 6.27 -6.79 -8.20
N GLN A 77 7.59 -6.74 -7.98
CA GLN A 77 8.33 -7.38 -6.90
C GLN A 77 8.11 -6.75 -5.51
N ALA A 78 7.88 -5.43 -5.43
CA ALA A 78 7.71 -4.70 -4.18
C ALA A 78 6.42 -5.06 -3.43
N LEU A 79 5.41 -5.60 -4.12
CA LEU A 79 4.17 -6.08 -3.51
C LEU A 79 4.07 -7.61 -3.45
N GLY A 80 5.05 -8.36 -3.96
CA GLY A 80 4.88 -9.81 -4.15
C GLY A 80 6.09 -10.71 -4.24
N THR A 81 7.32 -10.19 -4.22
CA THR A 81 8.54 -11.02 -4.24
C THR A 81 9.75 -10.09 -4.20
N HIS A 82 10.36 -9.95 -3.02
CA HIS A 82 11.63 -9.26 -2.77
C HIS A 82 11.76 -7.84 -3.30
N THR A 83 11.68 -6.85 -2.41
CA THR A 83 12.66 -5.75 -2.48
C THR A 83 12.99 -5.21 -1.10
N THR A 84 13.84 -5.94 -0.39
CA THR A 84 14.55 -5.41 0.78
C THR A 84 15.56 -4.36 0.30
N VAL A 85 15.19 -3.09 0.21
CA VAL A 85 16.19 -2.01 0.25
C VAL A 85 16.34 -1.52 1.68
N SER A 86 16.72 -2.43 2.58
CA SER A 86 17.38 -2.04 3.83
C SER A 86 18.84 -1.70 3.48
N ARG A 87 19.12 -0.43 3.16
CA ARG A 87 20.50 0.03 2.96
C ARG A 87 21.18 0.15 4.33
N VAL A 88 21.75 -0.96 4.82
CA VAL A 88 22.57 -0.97 6.05
C VAL A 88 23.94 -0.39 5.70
N GLN A 89 24.14 0.91 5.94
CA GLN A 89 25.43 1.55 5.74
C GLN A 89 26.26 1.46 7.03
N GLY A 90 27.34 0.67 7.01
CA GLY A 90 28.50 0.81 7.89
C GLY A 90 28.37 0.27 9.34
N SER A 91 29.15 -0.77 9.61
CA SER A 91 29.76 -1.15 10.91
C SER A 91 29.07 -0.76 12.24
N ARG A 92 28.50 -1.76 12.92
CA ARG A 92 28.53 -1.93 14.39
C ARG A 92 28.01 -0.78 15.28
N LEU A 93 26.85 -0.24 14.94
CA LEU A 93 25.92 0.42 15.88
C LEU A 93 24.55 -0.19 15.65
N LYS A 94 23.77 -0.50 16.70
CA LYS A 94 22.39 -1.05 16.61
C LYS A 94 21.69 -0.48 15.37
N SER A 95 21.59 -1.25 14.29
CA SER A 95 21.21 -0.74 12.98
C SER A 95 19.77 -0.28 13.05
N LYS A 96 19.56 1.02 13.23
CA LYS A 96 18.20 1.56 13.32
C LYS A 96 17.55 1.39 11.95
N ARG A 97 16.34 0.82 11.92
CA ARG A 97 15.62 0.53 10.67
C ARG A 97 15.03 1.81 10.10
N GLU A 98 15.13 1.98 8.78
CA GLU A 98 14.39 3.00 8.04
C GLU A 98 13.31 2.32 7.22
N ILE A 99 12.10 2.87 7.24
CA ILE A 99 10.97 2.46 6.38
C ILE A 99 10.77 3.55 5.34
N ARG A 100 10.65 3.15 4.07
CA ARG A 100 10.39 4.04 2.94
C ARG A 100 9.14 3.56 2.22
N ILE A 101 8.15 4.43 2.09
CA ILE A 101 6.90 4.13 1.40
C ILE A 101 6.86 4.96 0.12
N ALA A 102 6.48 4.34 -1.00
CA ALA A 102 6.43 5.05 -2.28
C ALA A 102 5.46 6.24 -2.18
N ALA A 103 5.85 7.36 -2.79
CA ALA A 103 5.07 8.60 -2.71
C ALA A 103 3.64 8.49 -3.26
N LEU A 104 3.34 7.49 -4.09
CA LEU A 104 1.97 7.25 -4.56
C LEU A 104 1.00 6.92 -3.42
N PHE A 105 1.48 6.29 -2.34
CA PHE A 105 0.66 6.02 -1.17
C PHE A 105 0.36 7.27 -0.35
N ARG A 106 0.76 8.47 -0.81
CA ARG A 106 0.33 9.73 -0.21
C ARG A 106 -1.09 10.09 -0.60
N GLU A 107 -1.52 9.69 -1.80
CA GLU A 107 -2.74 10.14 -2.48
C GLU A 107 -3.74 8.99 -2.68
N VAL A 108 -3.87 8.09 -1.70
CA VAL A 108 -4.71 6.87 -1.80
C VAL A 108 -5.58 6.67 -0.55
N PRO A 109 -6.57 5.76 -0.59
CA PRO A 109 -7.35 5.37 0.58
C PRO A 109 -6.47 4.91 1.75
N LEU A 110 -6.96 5.12 2.98
CA LEU A 110 -6.21 4.78 4.19
C LEU A 110 -5.86 3.29 4.24
N GLU A 111 -6.74 2.44 3.73
CA GLU A 111 -6.59 1.00 3.66
C GLU A 111 -5.36 0.60 2.82
N PHE A 112 -5.08 1.32 1.74
CA PHE A 112 -3.90 1.06 0.90
C PHE A 112 -2.61 1.46 1.61
N LEU A 113 -2.61 2.62 2.28
CA LEU A 113 -1.48 3.02 3.12
C LEU A 113 -1.27 2.04 4.29
N ARG A 114 -2.35 1.58 4.91
CA ARG A 114 -2.31 0.62 6.01
C ARG A 114 -1.69 -0.70 5.55
N MET A 115 -2.14 -1.23 4.42
CA MET A 115 -1.62 -2.48 3.84
C MET A 115 -0.10 -2.40 3.65
N ILE A 116 0.41 -1.36 2.99
CA ILE A 116 1.86 -1.26 2.78
C ILE A 116 2.61 -0.95 4.08
N ALA A 117 2.03 -0.18 5.00
CA ALA A 117 2.66 0.08 6.29
C ALA A 117 2.84 -1.20 7.12
N VAL A 118 1.81 -2.07 7.18
CA VAL A 118 1.92 -3.35 7.90
C VAL A 118 2.86 -4.32 7.19
N HIS A 119 2.95 -4.29 5.86
CA HIS A 119 3.94 -5.03 5.07
C HIS A 119 5.38 -4.67 5.50
N GLU A 120 5.70 -3.38 5.48
CA GLU A 120 7.02 -2.90 5.87
C GLU A 120 7.34 -3.17 7.35
N LEU A 121 6.32 -3.09 8.22
CA LEU A 121 6.47 -3.45 9.63
C LEU A 121 6.72 -4.95 9.83
N ALA A 122 6.09 -5.82 9.04
CA ALA A 122 6.34 -7.26 9.11
C ALA A 122 7.80 -7.59 8.79
N HIS A 123 8.43 -6.83 7.88
CA HIS A 123 9.87 -6.93 7.57
C HIS A 123 10.83 -6.64 8.73
N LEU A 124 10.34 -6.05 9.84
CA LEU A 124 11.13 -5.93 11.06
C LEU A 124 11.38 -7.28 11.75
N LYS A 125 10.53 -8.29 11.51
CA LYS A 125 10.64 -9.64 12.07
C LYS A 125 10.91 -10.70 11.01
N GLU A 126 10.24 -10.59 9.86
CA GLU A 126 10.23 -11.60 8.81
C GLU A 126 10.81 -11.03 7.51
N ARG A 127 12.01 -11.45 7.12
CA ARG A 127 12.70 -10.90 5.93
C ARG A 127 12.10 -11.38 4.62
N GLU A 128 11.65 -12.63 4.59
CA GLU A 128 11.17 -13.30 3.37
C GLU A 128 9.64 -13.35 3.36
N HIS A 129 9.04 -13.17 2.18
CA HIS A 129 7.59 -13.23 1.95
C HIS A 129 7.02 -14.66 2.02
N GLY A 130 7.23 -15.34 3.14
CA GLY A 130 6.75 -16.69 3.42
C GLY A 130 5.48 -16.70 4.28
N LYS A 131 5.06 -17.91 4.70
CA LYS A 131 3.86 -18.11 5.54
C LYS A 131 3.86 -17.24 6.81
N ALA A 132 4.99 -17.17 7.52
CA ALA A 132 5.10 -16.38 8.75
C ALA A 132 4.93 -14.87 8.49
N PHE A 133 5.50 -14.35 7.39
CA PHE A 133 5.33 -12.97 6.98
C PHE A 133 3.86 -12.62 6.73
N TYR A 134 3.17 -13.41 5.90
CA TYR A 134 1.76 -13.16 5.59
C TYR A 134 0.83 -13.36 6.80
N GLN A 135 1.16 -14.28 7.69
CA GLN A 135 0.46 -14.42 8.97
C GLN A 135 0.63 -13.17 9.84
N LEU A 136 1.83 -12.60 9.88
CA LEU A 136 2.09 -11.37 10.63
C LEU A 136 1.37 -10.16 10.02
N CYS A 137 1.37 -10.04 8.68
CA CYS A 137 0.60 -9.03 7.98
C CYS A 137 -0.90 -9.15 8.30
N THR A 138 -1.46 -10.35 8.18
CA THR A 138 -2.89 -10.63 8.46
C THR A 138 -3.25 -10.39 9.94
N TYR A 139 -2.30 -10.61 10.86
CA TYR A 139 -2.51 -10.27 12.27
C TYR A 139 -2.64 -8.75 12.51
N MET A 140 -1.88 -7.94 11.77
CA MET A 140 -1.93 -6.46 11.87
C MET A 140 -3.07 -5.85 11.03
N GLU A 141 -3.45 -6.51 9.94
CA GLU A 141 -4.50 -6.11 9.02
C GLU A 141 -5.25 -7.35 8.52
N PRO A 142 -6.41 -7.70 9.10
CA PRO A 142 -7.17 -8.90 8.73
C PRO A 142 -7.50 -9.01 7.23
N ASP A 143 -7.71 -7.89 6.55
CA ASP A 143 -8.04 -7.84 5.12
C ASP A 143 -6.79 -7.74 4.22
N TYR A 144 -5.58 -7.95 4.76
CA TYR A 144 -4.30 -7.69 4.09
C TYR A 144 -4.23 -8.22 2.66
N HIS A 145 -4.57 -9.50 2.43
CA HIS A 145 -4.50 -10.11 1.10
C HIS A 145 -5.45 -9.46 0.10
N GLN A 146 -6.64 -9.05 0.55
CA GLN A 146 -7.59 -8.35 -0.31
C GLN A 146 -7.11 -6.94 -0.63
N LEU A 147 -6.55 -6.23 0.36
CA LEU A 147 -6.00 -4.89 0.16
C LEU A 147 -4.76 -4.92 -0.74
N GLU A 148 -3.89 -5.92 -0.59
CA GLU A 148 -2.73 -6.15 -1.46
C GLU A 148 -3.16 -6.38 -2.91
N PHE A 149 -4.19 -7.22 -3.11
CA PHE A 149 -4.78 -7.42 -4.43
C PHE A 149 -5.39 -6.14 -5.01
N ASP A 150 -6.15 -5.38 -4.21
CA ASP A 150 -6.78 -4.14 -4.67
C ASP A 150 -5.76 -3.05 -5.00
N VAL A 151 -4.64 -2.98 -4.29
CA VAL A 151 -3.52 -2.09 -4.66
C VAL A 151 -2.94 -2.52 -6.00
N ARG A 152 -2.79 -3.82 -6.27
CA ARG A 152 -2.33 -4.29 -7.60
C ARG A 152 -3.32 -3.96 -8.71
N LEU A 153 -4.63 -4.01 -8.43
CA LEU A 153 -5.65 -3.52 -9.35
C LEU A 153 -5.50 -2.02 -9.60
N TYR A 154 -5.30 -1.23 -8.54
CA TYR A 154 -5.09 0.21 -8.67
C TYR A 154 -3.82 0.54 -9.46
N LEU A 155 -2.70 -0.14 -9.22
CA LEU A 155 -1.48 0.06 -10.00
C LEU A 155 -1.66 -0.32 -11.47
N THR A 156 -2.44 -1.37 -11.75
CA THR A 156 -2.80 -1.74 -13.12
C THR A 156 -3.62 -0.63 -13.79
N HIS A 157 -4.60 -0.06 -13.08
CA HIS A 157 -5.36 1.09 -13.57
C HIS A 157 -4.46 2.32 -13.76
N LEU A 158 -3.59 2.62 -12.80
CA LEU A 158 -2.67 3.76 -12.82
C LEU A 158 -1.78 3.75 -14.05
N ASP A 159 -1.22 2.60 -14.41
CA ASP A 159 -0.38 2.44 -15.60
C ASP A 159 -1.15 2.61 -16.92
N LEU A 160 -2.45 2.28 -16.95
CA LEU A 160 -3.27 2.29 -18.16
C LEU A 160 -4.01 3.62 -18.39
N ALA A 161 -4.57 4.19 -17.32
CA ALA A 161 -5.50 5.32 -17.36
C ALA A 161 -5.11 6.47 -16.44
N GLY A 162 -4.03 6.34 -15.66
CA GLY A 162 -3.59 7.34 -14.70
C GLY A 162 -4.31 7.26 -13.34
N PRO A 163 -4.05 8.24 -12.45
CA PRO A 163 -4.54 8.22 -11.08
C PRO A 163 -6.07 8.38 -11.03
N LEU A 164 -6.67 7.69 -10.07
CA LEU A 164 -8.11 7.83 -9.80
C LEU A 164 -8.37 9.13 -9.04
N ALA A 165 -9.45 9.82 -9.41
CA ALA A 165 -10.01 10.91 -8.62
C ALA A 165 -10.76 10.31 -7.43
N TRP A 166 -10.03 9.91 -6.39
CA TRP A 166 -10.60 9.39 -5.16
C TRP A 166 -11.64 10.38 -4.60
N PRO A 167 -12.81 9.91 -4.12
CA PRO A 167 -13.84 10.78 -3.59
C PRO A 167 -13.27 11.65 -2.46
N ASP A 168 -13.65 12.92 -2.37
CA ASP A 168 -13.26 13.73 -1.22
C ASP A 168 -14.23 13.42 -0.06
N PRO A 169 -13.77 12.90 1.09
CA PRO A 169 -14.65 12.62 2.23
C PRO A 169 -15.30 13.89 2.79
N ALA A 170 -14.71 15.07 2.54
CA ALA A 170 -15.24 16.36 2.99
C ALA A 170 -16.22 17.01 2.00
N ARG A 171 -16.35 16.50 0.77
CA ARG A 171 -17.27 17.04 -0.25
C ARG A 171 -18.41 16.05 -0.51
N PRO A 172 -19.64 16.31 -0.05
CA PRO A 172 -20.76 15.45 -0.39
C PRO A 172 -20.95 15.38 -1.91
N GLN A 173 -21.09 14.18 -2.46
CA GLN A 173 -21.45 13.97 -3.86
C GLN A 173 -22.90 14.41 -4.04
N GLY A 174 -23.10 15.66 -4.47
CA GLY A 174 -24.45 16.23 -4.59
C GLY A 174 -24.47 17.75 -4.69
N ALA A 175 -23.78 18.31 -5.68
CA ALA A 175 -24.14 19.62 -6.20
C ALA A 175 -24.09 19.51 -7.73
N ALA A 176 -25.18 18.99 -8.31
CA ALA A 176 -25.47 19.27 -9.70
C ALA A 176 -25.53 20.80 -9.82
N LEU A 177 -24.61 21.36 -10.60
CA LEU A 177 -24.72 22.73 -11.11
C LEU A 177 -26.09 22.81 -11.80
N ARG A 178 -27.03 23.49 -11.14
CA ARG A 178 -28.21 24.01 -11.83
C ARG A 178 -27.79 25.39 -12.35
N GLU A 179 -27.85 25.48 -13.67
CA GLU A 179 -27.74 26.71 -14.45
C GLU A 179 -28.74 27.78 -13.99
#